data_AF-A0A382Z8M9-F1
#
_entry.id   AF-A0A382Z8M9-F1
#
_cell.length_a   1.000
_cell.length_b   1.000
_cell.length_c   1.000
_cell.angle_alpha   90.00
_cell.angle_beta   90.00
_cell.angle_gamma   90.00
#
_symmetry.space_group_name_H-M   'P 1'
#
loop_
_entity.id
_entity.type
_entity.pdbx_description
1 polymer ?
#
loop_
_entity_poly.entity_id
_entity_poly.type
_entity_poly.pdbx_seq_one_letter_code
_entity_poly.pdbx_strand_id
1 'polypeptide(L)'
;NEVMNEQAAALGKAVIKAIEDSGKKVVLVASHSLSHRHFVTEAPLPEDMSREHIYNHSQYVWDMKLVQMMREGKMREVIDILPEMIEQTMAEAEGGGLSWMMAAMGYPDYPAEIYGYQSVIGTGNAIAAWDPNAATRELVL
;
A
#
# COMPACT_ATOMS: atom_id res chain seq x y z
N ASN A 1 -12.10 -11.34 1.99
CA ASN A 1 -11.08 -11.79 2.96
C ASN A 1 -11.15 -10.99 4.28
N GLU A 2 -12.27 -11.02 5.00
CA GLU A 2 -12.39 -10.36 6.31
C GLU A 2 -11.45 -10.98 7.37
N VAL A 3 -11.33 -12.31 7.35
CA VAL A 3 -10.46 -13.07 8.27
C VAL A 3 -8.99 -12.63 8.18
N MET A 4 -8.50 -12.31 6.98
CA MET A 4 -7.11 -11.88 6.79
C MET A 4 -6.87 -10.49 7.41
N ASN A 5 -7.81 -9.56 7.24
CA ASN A 5 -7.70 -8.23 7.85
C ASN A 5 -7.76 -8.29 9.38
N GLU A 6 -8.57 -9.18 9.94
CA GLU A 6 -8.60 -9.41 11.40
C GLU A 6 -7.27 -9.96 11.92
N GLN A 7 -6.69 -10.94 11.25
CA GLN A 7 -5.39 -11.50 11.61
C GLN A 7 -4.25 -10.48 11.47
N ALA A 8 -4.25 -9.71 10.38
CA ALA A 8 -3.28 -8.63 10.16
C ALA A 8 -3.43 -7.54 11.24
N ALA A 9 -4.65 -7.20 11.64
CA ALA A 9 -4.89 -6.25 12.73
C ALA A 9 -4.40 -6.77 14.08
N ALA A 10 -4.59 -8.06 14.37
CA ALA A 10 -4.05 -8.70 15.56
C ALA A 10 -2.51 -8.69 15.56
N LEU A 11 -1.89 -8.96 14.41
CA LEU A 11 -0.44 -8.85 14.22
C LEU A 11 0.04 -7.43 14.48
N GLY A 12 -0.60 -6.41 13.90
CA GLY A 12 -0.24 -5.01 14.11
C GLY A 12 -0.26 -4.59 15.59
N LYS A 13 -1.28 -5.02 16.34
CA LYS A 13 -1.38 -4.81 17.79
C LYS A 13 -0.25 -5.48 18.57
N ALA A 14 0.15 -6.69 18.17
CA ALA A 14 1.27 -7.38 18.80
C ALA A 14 2.61 -6.70 18.49
N VAL A 15 2.79 -6.23 17.24
CA VAL A 15 4.00 -5.52 16.81
C VAL A 15 4.18 -4.20 17.55
N ILE A 16 3.13 -3.37 17.67
CA ILE A 16 3.27 -2.08 18.39
C ILE A 16 3.65 -2.29 19.86
N LYS A 17 3.05 -3.28 20.52
CA LYS A 17 3.42 -3.66 21.89
C LYS A 17 4.90 -4.07 21.98
N ALA A 18 5.37 -4.89 21.04
CA ALA A 18 6.77 -5.31 21.01
C ALA A 18 7.73 -4.14 20.77
N ILE A 19 7.35 -3.15 19.95
CA ILE A 19 8.13 -1.94 19.71
C ILE A 19 8.22 -1.11 20.99
N GLU A 20 7.09 -0.88 21.67
CA GLU A 20 7.03 -0.17 22.95
C GLU A 20 7.89 -0.85 24.01
N ASP A 21 7.72 -2.16 24.20
CA ASP A 21 8.49 -2.96 25.17
C ASP A 21 10.00 -2.97 24.85
N SER A 22 10.37 -2.81 23.57
CA SER A 22 11.79 -2.76 23.16
C SER A 22 12.49 -1.43 23.45
N GLY A 23 11.74 -0.33 23.61
CA GLY A 23 12.27 1.02 23.76
C GLY A 23 13.09 1.53 22.57
N LYS A 24 12.99 0.88 21.39
CA LYS A 24 13.76 1.24 20.19
C LYS A 24 13.02 2.23 19.31
N LYS A 25 13.78 2.96 18.48
CA LYS A 25 13.25 3.70 17.33
C LYS A 25 13.15 2.72 16.15
N VAL A 26 11.95 2.58 15.58
CA VAL A 26 11.64 1.56 14.58
C VAL A 26 10.94 2.20 13.38
N VAL A 27 11.21 1.67 12.19
CA VAL A 27 10.46 1.96 10.96
C VAL A 27 9.70 0.69 10.57
N LEU A 28 8.46 0.86 10.13
CA LEU A 28 7.63 -0.23 9.60
C LEU A 28 7.70 -0.22 8.08
N VAL A 29 7.75 -1.40 7.47
CA VAL A 29 7.78 -1.55 6.01
C VAL A 29 6.73 -2.58 5.59
N ALA A 30 5.73 -2.14 4.84
CA ALA A 30 4.82 -3.01 4.12
C ALA A 30 5.33 -3.18 2.69
N SER A 31 5.74 -4.39 2.34
CA SER A 31 6.27 -4.71 1.01
C SER A 31 5.21 -5.42 0.18
N HIS A 32 4.43 -4.65 -0.58
CA HIS A 32 3.48 -5.18 -1.56
C HIS A 32 3.17 -4.11 -2.62
N SER A 33 2.78 -4.54 -3.80
CA SER A 33 2.22 -3.70 -4.85
C SER A 33 0.75 -3.36 -4.56
N LEU A 34 0.17 -2.49 -5.38
CA LEU A 34 -1.26 -2.21 -5.42
C LEU A 34 -1.94 -3.28 -6.29
N SER A 35 -2.58 -2.91 -7.40
CA SER A 35 -3.14 -3.85 -8.37
C SER A 35 -2.09 -4.84 -8.93
N HIS A 36 -2.47 -6.10 -9.17
CA HIS A 36 -1.51 -7.16 -9.46
C HIS A 36 -1.83 -8.05 -10.66
N ARG A 37 -2.82 -7.73 -11.50
CA ARG A 37 -2.85 -8.34 -12.84
C ARG A 37 -1.67 -7.82 -13.64
N HIS A 38 -1.02 -8.73 -14.35
CA HIS A 38 0.26 -8.49 -15.00
C HIS A 38 0.30 -9.15 -16.37
N PHE A 39 1.24 -8.73 -17.21
CA PHE A 39 1.50 -9.43 -18.46
C PHE A 39 2.08 -10.82 -18.19
N VAL A 40 1.75 -11.79 -19.04
CA VAL A 40 2.23 -13.18 -18.93
C VAL A 40 3.45 -13.47 -19.80
N THR A 41 3.96 -12.44 -20.48
CA THR A 41 5.14 -12.50 -21.34
C THR A 41 5.97 -11.23 -21.13
N GLU A 42 7.28 -11.38 -21.03
CA GLU A 42 8.22 -10.28 -20.92
C GLU A 42 8.60 -9.73 -22.31
N ALA A 43 9.00 -8.47 -22.38
CA ALA A 43 9.62 -7.92 -23.57
C ALA A 43 11.01 -8.57 -23.81
N PRO A 44 11.46 -8.71 -25.08
CA PRO A 44 12.81 -9.23 -25.34
C PRO A 44 13.93 -8.43 -24.66
N LEU A 45 13.72 -7.13 -24.46
CA LEU A 45 14.49 -6.27 -23.57
C LEU A 45 13.57 -5.86 -22.40
N PRO A 46 13.74 -6.42 -21.19
CA PRO A 46 12.87 -6.15 -20.04
C PRO A 46 12.79 -4.66 -19.65
N GLU A 47 13.87 -3.91 -19.87
CA GLU A 47 14.00 -2.50 -19.54
C GLU A 47 13.39 -1.55 -20.59
N ASP A 48 12.78 -2.09 -21.66
CA ASP A 48 12.13 -1.29 -22.69
C ASP A 48 10.84 -0.64 -22.18
N MET A 49 10.98 0.56 -21.62
CA MET A 49 9.88 1.36 -21.06
C MET A 49 8.84 1.80 -22.09
N SER A 50 9.08 1.64 -23.41
CA SER A 50 8.03 1.85 -24.40
C SER A 50 6.94 0.77 -24.37
N ARG A 51 7.22 -0.35 -23.71
CA ARG A 51 6.31 -1.49 -23.55
C ARG A 51 5.78 -1.63 -22.12
N GLU A 52 6.34 -0.90 -21.17
CA GLU A 52 5.87 -0.91 -19.79
C GLU A 52 4.66 0.02 -19.63
N HIS A 53 3.56 -0.55 -19.16
CA HIS A 53 2.34 0.18 -18.84
C HIS A 53 1.43 -0.67 -17.96
N ILE A 54 0.50 -0.03 -17.25
CA ILE A 54 -0.51 -0.75 -16.45
C ILE A 54 -1.28 -1.77 -17.31
N TYR A 55 -1.55 -2.95 -16.75
CA TYR A 55 -2.16 -4.07 -17.48
C TYR A 55 -3.54 -3.71 -18.07
N ASN A 56 -4.36 -2.96 -17.33
CA ASN A 56 -5.59 -2.39 -17.85
C ASN A 56 -5.99 -1.11 -17.10
N HIS A 57 -6.89 -0.33 -17.68
CA HIS A 57 -7.33 0.94 -17.12
C HIS A 57 -8.07 0.81 -15.78
N SER A 58 -8.81 -0.29 -15.58
CA SER A 58 -9.55 -0.52 -14.33
C SER A 58 -8.62 -0.63 -13.12
N GLN A 59 -7.48 -1.32 -13.28
CA GLN A 59 -6.44 -1.38 -12.24
C GLN A 59 -5.91 0.00 -11.87
N TYR A 60 -5.56 0.80 -12.87
CA TYR A 60 -5.07 2.16 -12.64
C TYR A 60 -6.08 3.03 -11.87
N VAL A 61 -7.37 2.94 -12.21
CA VAL A 61 -8.42 3.70 -11.51
C VAL A 61 -8.50 3.30 -10.03
N TRP A 62 -8.40 2.01 -9.73
CA TRP A 62 -8.36 1.51 -8.35
C TRP A 62 -7.10 1.98 -7.61
N ASP A 63 -5.94 1.88 -8.24
CA ASP A 63 -4.68 2.33 -7.65
C ASP A 63 -4.74 3.83 -7.32
N MET A 64 -5.21 4.66 -8.26
CA MET A 64 -5.31 6.11 -8.07
C MET A 64 -6.34 6.49 -7.02
N LYS A 65 -7.45 5.75 -6.90
CA LYS A 65 -8.42 5.92 -5.81
C LYS A 65 -7.75 5.72 -4.45
N LEU A 66 -6.98 4.65 -4.28
CA LEU A 66 -6.27 4.39 -3.03
C LEU A 66 -5.20 5.45 -2.76
N VAL A 67 -4.37 5.78 -3.75
CA VAL A 67 -3.34 6.82 -3.63
C VAL A 67 -3.96 8.16 -3.22
N GLN A 68 -5.11 8.53 -3.80
CA GLN A 68 -5.83 9.73 -3.40
C GLN A 68 -6.31 9.66 -1.94
N MET A 69 -6.91 8.55 -1.51
CA MET A 69 -7.36 8.40 -0.13
C MET A 69 -6.19 8.42 0.88
N MET A 70 -5.04 7.85 0.50
CA MET A 70 -3.81 7.91 1.30
C MET A 70 -3.33 9.36 1.45
N ARG A 71 -3.33 10.15 0.36
CA ARG A 71 -3.03 11.59 0.39
C ARG A 71 -4.00 12.39 1.25
N GLU A 72 -5.25 11.97 1.32
CA GLU A 72 -6.29 12.61 2.13
C GLU A 72 -6.25 12.18 3.61
N GLY A 73 -5.34 11.28 4.00
CA GLY A 73 -5.23 10.78 5.38
C GLY A 73 -6.36 9.83 5.79
N LYS A 74 -7.01 9.17 4.84
CA LYS A 74 -8.18 8.32 5.05
C LYS A 74 -7.81 6.84 5.18
N MET A 75 -6.81 6.52 6.02
CA MET A 75 -6.29 5.15 6.06
C MET A 75 -7.28 4.14 6.62
N ARG A 76 -8.22 4.54 7.48
CA ARG A 76 -9.28 3.64 7.93
C ARG A 76 -10.15 3.21 6.76
N GLU A 77 -10.59 4.18 5.97
CA GLU A 77 -11.40 3.96 4.78
C GLU A 77 -10.63 3.18 3.71
N VAL A 78 -9.31 3.40 3.56
CA VAL A 78 -8.47 2.59 2.67
C VAL A 78 -8.55 1.12 3.08
N ILE A 79 -8.36 0.80 4.37
CA ILE A 79 -8.44 -0.58 4.86
C ILE A 79 -9.84 -1.18 4.66
N ASP A 80 -10.89 -0.38 4.85
CA ASP A 80 -12.27 -0.83 4.66
C ASP A 80 -12.58 -1.22 3.21
N ILE A 81 -12.00 -0.52 2.22
CA ILE A 81 -12.20 -0.83 0.78
C ILE A 81 -11.21 -1.84 0.21
N LEU A 82 -10.15 -2.20 0.95
CA LEU A 82 -9.13 -3.16 0.46
C LEU A 82 -9.73 -4.50 -0.01
N PRO A 83 -10.71 -5.13 0.68
CA PRO A 83 -11.31 -6.37 0.21
C PRO A 83 -11.92 -6.26 -1.19
N GLU A 84 -12.59 -5.14 -1.48
CA GLU A 84 -13.16 -4.86 -2.80
C GLU A 84 -12.05 -4.68 -3.84
N MET A 85 -11.02 -3.90 -3.52
CA MET A 85 -9.86 -3.72 -4.41
C MET A 85 -9.16 -5.04 -4.75
N ILE A 86 -8.95 -5.91 -3.75
CA ILE A 86 -8.34 -7.24 -3.93
C ILE A 86 -9.15 -8.06 -4.92
N GLU A 87 -10.47 -8.13 -4.74
CA GLU A 87 -11.36 -8.85 -5.66
C GLU A 87 -11.32 -8.26 -7.07
N GLN A 88 -11.33 -6.93 -7.18
CA GLN A 88 -11.39 -6.25 -8.47
C GLN A 88 -10.07 -6.25 -9.24
N THR A 89 -8.92 -6.32 -8.56
CA THR A 89 -7.60 -6.09 -9.17
C THR A 89 -6.55 -7.16 -8.90
N MET A 90 -6.91 -8.21 -8.15
CA MET A 90 -5.98 -9.22 -7.63
C MET A 90 -4.85 -8.59 -6.81
N ALA A 91 -5.12 -7.47 -6.12
CA ALA A 91 -4.08 -6.68 -5.44
C ALA A 91 -3.22 -7.51 -4.47
N GLU A 92 -1.91 -7.25 -4.46
CA GLU A 92 -0.97 -7.96 -3.57
C GLU A 92 -1.21 -7.63 -2.09
N ALA A 93 -1.93 -6.54 -1.80
CA ALA A 93 -2.43 -6.20 -0.47
C ALA A 93 -3.24 -7.34 0.19
N GLU A 94 -3.69 -8.35 -0.59
CA GLU A 94 -4.23 -9.61 -0.07
C GLU A 94 -3.30 -10.28 0.97
N GLY A 95 -1.98 -10.13 0.85
CA GLY A 95 -1.00 -10.65 1.80
C GLY A 95 -1.04 -10.00 3.19
N GLY A 96 -1.89 -8.99 3.40
CA GLY A 96 -2.07 -8.33 4.71
C GLY A 96 -0.96 -7.35 5.09
N GLY A 97 0.00 -7.09 4.19
CA GLY A 97 1.13 -6.19 4.37
C GLY A 97 0.71 -4.78 4.81
N LEU A 98 -0.18 -4.15 4.04
CA LEU A 98 -0.71 -2.83 4.38
C LEU A 98 -1.51 -2.86 5.69
N SER A 99 -2.38 -3.86 5.84
CA SER A 99 -3.31 -3.96 6.96
C SER A 99 -2.59 -4.09 8.30
N TRP A 100 -1.53 -4.90 8.40
CA TRP A 100 -0.79 -5.05 9.65
C TRP A 100 -0.04 -3.75 9.99
N MET A 101 0.58 -3.11 9.00
CA MET A 101 1.36 -1.89 9.20
C MET A 101 0.43 -0.77 9.67
N MET A 102 -0.72 -0.58 9.00
CA MET A 102 -1.70 0.43 9.40
C MET A 102 -2.30 0.15 10.78
N ALA A 103 -2.57 -1.12 11.11
CA ALA A 103 -3.02 -1.49 12.45
C ALA A 103 -1.96 -1.19 13.53
N ALA A 104 -0.68 -1.43 13.26
CA ALA A 104 0.42 -1.09 14.18
C ALA A 104 0.57 0.43 14.35
N MET A 105 0.32 1.21 13.30
CA MET A 105 0.34 2.68 13.34
C MET A 105 -0.93 3.32 13.91
N GLY A 106 -1.96 2.52 14.19
CA GLY A 106 -3.24 3.02 14.72
C GLY A 106 -4.17 3.63 13.67
N TYR A 107 -4.02 3.28 12.39
CA TYR A 107 -4.75 3.83 11.24
C TYR A 107 -4.63 5.36 11.16
N PRO A 108 -3.47 5.87 10.68
CA PRO A 108 -3.21 7.30 10.56
C PRO A 108 -4.37 8.09 9.96
N ASP A 109 -4.76 9.18 10.63
CA ASP A 109 -5.74 10.16 10.16
C ASP A 109 -5.08 11.37 9.47
N TYR A 110 -3.82 11.20 9.08
CA TYR A 110 -3.01 12.20 8.42
C TYR A 110 -2.50 11.71 7.06
N PRO A 111 -2.22 12.63 6.12
CA PRO A 111 -1.77 12.30 4.79
C PRO A 111 -0.52 11.41 4.75
N ALA A 112 -0.52 10.49 3.79
CA ALA A 112 0.69 9.84 3.30
C ALA A 112 1.45 10.79 2.36
N GLU A 113 2.78 10.77 2.45
CA GLU A 113 3.66 11.28 1.40
C GLU A 113 3.75 10.23 0.29
N ILE A 114 3.48 10.62 -0.96
CA ILE A 114 3.56 9.73 -2.12
C ILE A 114 4.80 10.11 -2.94
N TYR A 115 5.86 9.31 -2.85
CA TYR A 115 7.10 9.53 -3.59
C TYR A 115 6.98 9.21 -5.08
N GLY A 116 6.08 8.29 -5.44
CA GLY A 116 5.86 7.95 -6.83
C GLY A 116 4.87 6.80 -7.01
N TYR A 117 4.30 6.73 -8.20
CA TYR A 117 3.53 5.61 -8.70
C TYR A 117 4.05 5.22 -10.08
N GLN A 118 4.23 3.93 -10.32
CA GLN A 118 4.62 3.42 -11.63
C GLN A 118 4.16 1.98 -11.83
N SER A 119 4.02 1.56 -13.09
CA SER A 119 3.81 0.15 -13.39
C SER A 119 5.10 -0.65 -13.51
N VAL A 120 5.05 -1.94 -13.15
CA VAL A 120 6.10 -2.91 -13.43
C VAL A 120 5.44 -4.21 -13.88
N ILE A 121 5.72 -4.66 -15.11
CA ILE A 121 5.09 -5.85 -15.72
C ILE A 121 3.55 -5.71 -15.71
N GLY A 122 3.04 -4.48 -15.74
CA GLY A 122 1.60 -4.18 -15.69
C GLY A 122 0.94 -4.17 -14.31
N THR A 123 1.67 -4.43 -13.23
CA THR A 123 1.20 -4.23 -11.84
C THR A 123 1.26 -2.75 -11.48
N GLY A 124 0.42 -2.28 -10.56
CA GLY A 124 0.52 -0.93 -10.01
C GLY A 124 1.39 -0.88 -8.78
N ASN A 125 2.38 0.01 -8.73
CA ASN A 125 3.29 0.12 -7.58
C ASN A 125 3.31 1.57 -7.09
N ALA A 126 3.21 1.75 -5.77
CA ALA A 126 3.31 3.05 -5.14
C ALA A 126 4.38 3.01 -4.04
N ILE A 127 5.19 4.07 -3.97
CA ILE A 127 6.10 4.30 -2.85
C ILE A 127 5.47 5.40 -1.99
N ALA A 128 5.11 5.05 -0.76
CA ALA A 128 4.43 5.93 0.16
C ALA A 128 5.02 5.85 1.58
N ALA A 129 4.99 6.97 2.31
CA ALA A 129 5.38 7.02 3.72
C ALA A 129 4.34 7.75 4.57
N TRP A 130 4.23 7.32 5.82
CA TRP A 130 3.42 7.97 6.85
C TRP A 130 4.35 8.42 7.96
N ASP A 131 4.64 9.71 8.00
CA ASP A 131 5.42 10.30 9.09
C ASP A 131 4.49 10.78 10.22
N PRO A 132 4.54 10.17 11.42
CA PRO A 132 3.74 10.63 12.56
C PRO A 132 4.17 12.02 13.06
N ASN A 133 5.37 12.49 12.73
CA ASN A 133 5.87 13.79 13.12
C ASN A 133 5.45 14.87 12.11
N ALA A 134 4.50 15.71 12.51
CA ALA A 134 4.02 16.81 11.67
C ALA A 134 5.10 17.83 11.27
N ALA A 135 6.21 17.93 12.02
CA ALA A 135 7.30 18.85 11.70
C ALA A 135 8.22 18.36 10.57
N THR A 136 8.24 17.05 10.31
CA THR A 136 9.07 16.42 9.27
C THR A 136 8.24 15.81 8.13
N ARG A 137 6.92 15.75 8.29
CA ARG A 137 6.00 15.26 7.26
C ARG A 137 6.02 16.17 6.03
N GLU A 138 6.45 15.62 4.91
CA GLU A 138 6.40 16.29 3.60
C GLU A 138 5.16 15.87 2.81
N LEU A 139 4.67 16.76 1.95
CA LEU A 139 3.63 16.49 0.97
C LEU A 139 4.23 16.74 -0.41
N VAL A 140 4.79 15.70 -1.02
CA VAL A 140 5.27 15.76 -2.40
C VAL A 140 4.06 15.75 -3.33
N LEU A 141 3.89 16.85 -4.08
CA LEU A 141 2.79 17.07 -5.04
C LEU A 141 2.85 16.06 -6.20
#